data_AF-A0A7Y7M7Y6-F1
#
_entry.id   AF-A0A7Y7M7Y6-F1
#
_cell.length_a   1.000
_cell.length_b   1.000
_cell.length_c   1.000
_cell.angle_alpha   90.00
_cell.angle_beta   90.00
_cell.angle_gamma   90.00
#
_symmetry.space_group_name_H-M   'P 1'
#
loop_
_entity.id
_entity.type
_entity.pdbx_description
1 polymer ?
#
loop_
_entity_poly.entity_id
_entity_poly.type
_entity_poly.pdbx_seq_one_letter_code
_entity_poly.pdbx_strand_id
1 'polypeptide(L)'
;DLSVAARFVFIGAGGGALPLLQKTGIPEAKGIAGFPVSGQFLRCTNPELAARHHAKVYGKASVGAPPMSVPHLDTRVIEGRTGLLFGPYAGFSTKFLKQGSLWDLPKSIRMDNLGAMLAVARDNMPLTRYLIGQILQSNTARLAALRDFVPTARAEDWDLIVAGQRVQVIKSDAKRGGVLQFGTEIVTGAQGSVAALLGASPGASTAVPIMLTIIARCFPVEMARWTPRLKTMIPSFGAKVAEDAALCAHVRDWTMRVLELEG
;
A
#
# COMPACT_ATOMS: atom_id res chain seq x y z
N ASP A 1 10.93 -32.69 0.77
CA ASP A 1 9.90 -31.72 1.15
C ASP A 1 10.05 -31.28 2.60
N LEU A 2 10.06 -29.96 2.85
CA LEU A 2 10.07 -29.39 4.19
C LEU A 2 8.61 -29.17 4.63
N SER A 3 8.24 -29.70 5.80
CA SER A 3 6.93 -29.46 6.41
C SER A 3 7.12 -28.81 7.78
N VAL A 4 6.31 -27.78 8.07
CA VAL A 4 6.33 -27.04 9.34
C VAL A 4 4.90 -26.92 9.85
N ALA A 5 4.67 -27.36 11.08
CA ALA A 5 3.40 -27.19 11.78
C ALA A 5 3.44 -25.92 12.64
N ALA A 6 2.41 -25.08 12.53
CA ALA A 6 2.26 -23.88 13.33
C ALA A 6 0.82 -23.74 13.84
N ARG A 7 0.66 -23.21 15.06
CA ARG A 7 -0.65 -22.90 15.64
C ARG A 7 -1.30 -21.68 15.00
N PHE A 8 -0.48 -20.77 14.48
CA PHE A 8 -0.91 -19.55 13.81
C PHE A 8 0.01 -19.25 12.62
N VAL A 9 -0.58 -18.78 11.51
CA VAL A 9 0.15 -18.32 10.33
C VAL A 9 -0.23 -16.89 10.00
N PHE A 10 0.77 -16.00 9.97
CA PHE A 10 0.59 -14.64 9.46
C PHE A 10 1.07 -14.52 8.01
N ILE A 11 0.19 -14.09 7.11
CA ILE A 11 0.44 -13.93 5.68
C ILE A 11 0.68 -12.44 5.39
N GLY A 12 1.93 -12.01 5.55
CA GLY A 12 2.43 -10.66 5.25
C GLY A 12 3.23 -10.57 3.95
N ALA A 13 2.94 -11.41 2.95
CA ALA A 13 3.79 -11.63 1.78
C ALA A 13 3.64 -10.58 0.64
N GLY A 14 3.28 -9.33 0.97
CA GLY A 14 3.00 -8.29 -0.03
C GLY A 14 1.93 -8.76 -1.04
N GLY A 15 2.18 -8.57 -2.34
CA GLY A 15 1.25 -9.07 -3.37
C GLY A 15 1.06 -10.59 -3.38
N GLY A 16 2.03 -11.35 -2.87
CA GLY A 16 1.92 -12.81 -2.70
C GLY A 16 0.94 -13.24 -1.62
N ALA A 17 0.40 -12.31 -0.82
CA ALA A 17 -0.57 -12.64 0.23
C ALA A 17 -1.89 -13.16 -0.34
N LEU A 18 -2.33 -12.68 -1.52
CA LEU A 18 -3.57 -13.14 -2.14
C LEU A 18 -3.55 -14.64 -2.49
N PRO A 19 -2.58 -15.16 -3.26
CA PRO A 19 -2.54 -16.59 -3.58
C PRO A 19 -2.30 -17.46 -2.35
N LEU A 20 -1.57 -16.98 -1.33
CA LEU A 20 -1.40 -17.70 -0.08
C LEU A 20 -2.70 -17.76 0.72
N LEU A 21 -3.44 -16.66 0.84
CA LEU A 21 -4.75 -16.63 1.47
C LEU A 21 -5.72 -17.56 0.75
N GLN A 22 -5.73 -17.54 -0.58
CA GLN A 22 -6.56 -18.43 -1.38
C GLN A 22 -6.22 -19.92 -1.16
N LYS A 23 -5.00 -20.26 -0.78
CA LYS A 23 -4.59 -21.63 -0.44
C LYS A 23 -5.02 -22.09 0.95
N THR A 24 -5.41 -21.17 1.85
CA THR A 24 -5.83 -21.56 3.21
C THR A 24 -7.17 -22.29 3.22
N GLY A 25 -8.02 -22.05 2.22
CA GLY A 25 -9.35 -22.66 2.12
C GLY A 25 -10.37 -22.13 3.14
N ILE A 26 -10.03 -21.10 3.91
CA ILE A 26 -10.97 -20.52 4.89
C ILE A 26 -12.16 -19.85 4.19
N PRO A 27 -13.37 -19.88 4.77
CA PRO A 27 -14.55 -19.24 4.17
C PRO A 27 -14.35 -17.74 3.90
N GLU A 28 -13.61 -17.03 4.75
CA GLU A 28 -13.36 -15.60 4.68
C GLU A 28 -12.47 -15.19 3.50
N ALA A 29 -11.77 -16.14 2.88
CA ALA A 29 -11.00 -15.91 1.66
C ALA A 29 -11.86 -15.93 0.39
N LYS A 30 -13.08 -16.48 0.46
CA LYS A 30 -13.97 -16.62 -0.71
C LYS A 30 -14.40 -15.24 -1.20
N GLY A 31 -14.40 -15.06 -2.52
CA GLY A 31 -14.78 -13.77 -3.12
C GLY A 31 -13.71 -12.68 -3.01
N ILE A 32 -12.54 -12.99 -2.45
CA ILE A 32 -11.40 -12.07 -2.47
C ILE A 32 -10.61 -12.27 -3.75
N ALA A 33 -10.43 -11.16 -4.46
CA ALA A 33 -9.63 -11.09 -5.66
C ALA A 33 -8.67 -9.90 -5.59
N GLY A 34 -7.86 -9.75 -6.63
CA GLY A 34 -7.07 -8.57 -6.80
C GLY A 34 -6.34 -8.59 -8.12
N PHE A 35 -5.93 -7.41 -8.57
CA PHE A 35 -5.07 -7.27 -9.73
C PHE A 35 -3.84 -6.47 -9.35
N PRO A 36 -2.69 -6.76 -9.98
CA PRO A 36 -1.47 -6.05 -9.66
C PRO A 36 -1.47 -4.69 -10.35
N VAL A 37 -0.94 -3.71 -9.66
CA VAL A 37 -0.74 -2.34 -10.11
C VAL A 37 0.73 -2.03 -9.90
N SER A 38 1.41 -1.69 -10.99
CA SER A 38 2.81 -1.29 -10.95
C SER A 38 2.91 0.22 -10.82
N GLY A 39 3.82 0.70 -9.97
CA GLY A 39 4.20 2.11 -9.89
C GLY A 39 5.47 2.38 -10.68
N GLN A 40 5.44 3.37 -11.55
CA GLN A 40 6.61 3.85 -12.29
C GLN A 40 6.94 5.29 -11.92
N PHE A 41 8.23 5.63 -11.97
CA PHE A 41 8.73 6.97 -11.68
C PHE A 41 9.80 7.35 -12.70
N LEU A 42 9.84 8.62 -13.08
CA LEU A 42 11.03 9.20 -13.71
C LEU A 42 12.06 9.46 -12.61
N ARG A 43 13.20 8.80 -12.69
CA ARG A 43 14.34 8.98 -11.79
C ARG A 43 15.35 9.89 -12.45
N CYS A 44 15.71 10.97 -11.76
CA CYS A 44 16.80 11.83 -12.19
C CYS A 44 18.14 11.10 -12.06
N THR A 45 18.92 11.08 -13.14
CA THR A 45 20.28 10.53 -13.21
C THR A 45 21.35 11.60 -13.02
N ASN A 46 20.97 12.88 -13.07
CA ASN A 46 21.86 14.03 -12.91
C ASN A 46 22.01 14.43 -11.43
N PRO A 47 23.19 14.19 -10.80
CA PRO A 47 23.38 14.46 -9.38
C PRO A 47 23.37 15.95 -9.04
N GLU A 48 23.80 16.82 -9.95
CA GLU A 48 23.78 18.28 -9.73
C GLU A 48 22.35 18.81 -9.71
N LEU A 49 21.47 18.27 -10.57
CA LEU A 49 20.06 18.61 -10.55
C LEU A 49 19.41 18.08 -9.27
N ALA A 50 19.71 16.83 -8.89
CA ALA A 50 19.19 16.23 -7.67
C ALA A 50 19.59 16.98 -6.41
N ALA A 51 20.82 17.47 -6.33
CA ALA A 51 21.33 18.21 -5.18
C ALA A 51 20.68 19.59 -4.98
N ARG A 52 20.06 20.19 -6.01
CA ARG A 52 19.39 21.50 -5.89
C ARG A 52 17.99 21.42 -5.28
N HIS A 53 17.42 20.22 -5.20
CA HIS A 53 16.07 20.00 -4.68
C HIS A 53 16.12 19.28 -3.34
N HIS A 54 15.52 19.89 -2.32
CA HIS A 54 15.51 19.38 -0.94
C HIS A 54 14.10 19.14 -0.39
N ALA A 55 13.08 19.30 -1.24
CA ALA A 55 11.68 19.23 -0.85
C ALA A 55 10.95 18.08 -1.54
N LYS A 56 9.77 17.77 -0.98
CA LYS A 56 8.75 16.95 -1.63
C LYS A 56 7.63 17.86 -2.09
N VAL A 57 7.43 17.95 -3.40
CA VAL A 57 6.48 18.89 -4.02
C VAL A 57 5.33 18.12 -4.65
N TYR A 58 4.11 18.42 -4.21
CA TYR A 58 2.90 17.84 -4.76
C TYR A 58 2.32 18.73 -5.85
N GLY A 59 1.91 18.13 -6.97
CA GLY A 59 1.17 18.84 -8.01
C GLY A 59 -0.27 19.11 -7.63
N LYS A 60 -0.93 19.89 -8.49
CA LYS A 60 -2.39 20.00 -8.49
C LYS A 60 -2.98 18.75 -9.16
N ALA A 61 -4.03 18.18 -8.57
CA ALA A 61 -4.78 17.12 -9.23
C ALA A 61 -5.36 17.62 -10.56
N SER A 62 -5.06 16.93 -11.67
CA SER A 62 -5.74 17.19 -12.94
C SER A 62 -7.23 16.85 -12.80
N VAL A 63 -8.10 17.59 -13.49
CA VAL A 63 -9.55 17.35 -13.47
C VAL A 63 -9.83 15.89 -13.87
N GLY A 64 -10.52 15.14 -13.01
CA GLY A 64 -10.86 13.74 -13.23
C GLY A 64 -9.80 12.70 -12.83
N ALA A 65 -8.63 13.11 -12.32
CA ALA A 65 -7.68 12.16 -11.74
C ALA A 65 -8.20 11.56 -10.42
N PRO A 66 -8.00 10.26 -10.16
CA PRO A 66 -8.29 9.68 -8.86
C PRO A 66 -7.49 10.40 -7.76
N PRO A 67 -8.05 10.62 -6.56
CA PRO A 67 -7.42 11.41 -5.51
C PRO A 67 -6.06 10.87 -5.02
N MET A 68 -5.68 9.65 -5.41
CA MET A 68 -4.43 9.00 -5.02
C MET A 68 -3.32 9.05 -6.10
N SER A 69 -3.57 9.64 -7.28
CA SER A 69 -2.69 9.49 -8.45
C SER A 69 -2.02 10.80 -8.90
N VAL A 70 -1.95 11.81 -8.03
CA VAL A 70 -1.38 13.10 -8.39
C VAL A 70 0.15 13.00 -8.45
N PRO A 71 0.78 13.38 -9.57
CA PRO A 71 2.24 13.39 -9.67
C PRO A 71 2.86 14.33 -8.64
N HIS A 72 4.00 13.91 -8.12
CA HIS A 72 4.79 14.65 -7.15
C HIS A 72 6.28 14.48 -7.48
N LEU A 73 7.07 15.49 -7.15
CA LEU A 73 8.51 15.48 -7.22
C LEU A 73 9.07 15.20 -5.82
N ASP A 74 9.76 14.08 -5.68
CA ASP A 74 10.28 13.59 -4.41
C ASP A 74 11.81 13.66 -4.39
N THR A 75 12.36 14.38 -3.41
CA THR A 75 13.75 14.18 -2.99
C THR A 75 13.86 12.91 -2.15
N ARG A 76 14.82 12.04 -2.47
CA ARG A 76 15.12 10.79 -1.75
C ARG A 76 16.59 10.72 -1.43
N VAL A 77 16.92 10.23 -0.24
CA VAL A 77 18.30 9.88 0.13
C VAL A 77 18.39 8.36 0.18
N ILE A 78 19.17 7.77 -0.73
CA ILE A 78 19.36 6.32 -0.84
C ILE A 78 20.85 6.06 -0.72
N GLU A 79 21.26 5.30 0.29
CA GLU A 79 22.68 4.98 0.55
C GLU A 79 23.56 6.25 0.61
N GLY A 80 23.04 7.31 1.24
CA GLY A 80 23.74 8.60 1.38
C GLY A 80 23.75 9.48 0.11
N ARG A 81 23.15 9.04 -1.00
CA ARG A 81 23.06 9.81 -2.23
C ARG A 81 21.67 10.41 -2.41
N THR A 82 21.62 11.70 -2.74
CA THR A 82 20.39 12.39 -3.10
C THR A 82 19.95 11.98 -4.50
N GLY A 83 18.68 11.63 -4.67
CA GLY A 83 18.04 11.35 -5.94
C GLY A 83 16.68 12.03 -6.02
N LEU A 84 16.23 12.33 -7.24
CA LEU A 84 14.90 12.87 -7.50
C LEU A 84 14.03 11.84 -8.23
N LEU A 85 12.79 11.69 -7.78
CA LEU A 85 11.78 10.85 -8.41
C LEU A 85 10.56 11.69 -8.75
N PHE A 86 10.04 11.55 -9.97
CA PHE A 86 8.80 12.17 -10.40
C PHE A 86 7.77 11.14 -10.83
N GLY A 87 6.56 11.24 -10.31
CA GLY A 87 5.47 10.26 -10.52
C GLY A 87 4.50 10.27 -9.35
N PRO A 88 3.70 9.23 -9.12
CA PRO A 88 3.72 7.94 -9.81
C PRO A 88 3.00 7.96 -11.15
N TYR A 89 3.49 7.17 -12.10
CA TYR A 89 2.75 6.74 -13.30
C TYR A 89 2.28 5.30 -13.12
N ALA A 90 1.11 4.98 -13.66
CA ALA A 90 0.62 3.61 -13.65
C ALA A 90 1.39 2.76 -14.68
N GLY A 91 1.90 1.62 -14.25
CA GLY A 91 2.43 0.56 -15.11
C GLY A 91 1.55 -0.69 -15.09
N PHE A 92 1.68 -1.51 -16.12
CA PHE A 92 1.00 -2.80 -16.21
C PHE A 92 1.93 -3.96 -15.85
N SER A 93 1.43 -4.91 -15.07
CA SER A 93 2.06 -6.21 -14.86
C SER A 93 0.96 -7.25 -14.65
N THR A 94 1.29 -8.52 -14.77
CA THR A 94 0.46 -9.63 -14.25
C THR A 94 1.08 -10.28 -13.02
N LYS A 95 2.28 -9.84 -12.62
CA LYS A 95 3.04 -10.35 -11.47
C LYS A 95 2.57 -9.70 -10.18
N PHE A 96 2.44 -10.48 -9.12
CA PHE A 96 2.09 -9.95 -7.80
C PHE A 96 3.32 -9.53 -6.99
N LEU A 97 4.49 -10.09 -7.30
CA LEU A 97 5.78 -9.75 -6.71
C LEU A 97 6.73 -9.19 -7.77
N LYS A 98 7.76 -8.42 -7.34
CA LYS A 98 8.81 -7.91 -8.24
C LYS A 98 9.46 -9.04 -9.05
N GLN A 99 9.75 -10.16 -8.38
CA GLN A 99 10.25 -11.41 -8.98
C GLN A 99 9.15 -12.48 -9.02
N GLY A 100 7.94 -12.10 -9.44
CA GLY A 100 6.77 -12.99 -9.56
C GLY A 100 6.60 -13.64 -10.94
N SER A 101 5.56 -14.44 -11.08
CA SER A 101 5.23 -15.13 -12.33
C SER A 101 4.25 -14.32 -13.16
N LEU A 102 4.37 -14.38 -14.50
CA LEU A 102 3.37 -13.82 -15.40
C LEU A 102 1.99 -14.51 -15.26
N TRP A 103 1.98 -15.70 -14.64
CA TRP A 103 0.78 -16.46 -14.32
C TRP A 103 0.14 -16.10 -12.99
N ASP A 104 0.69 -15.17 -12.20
CA ASP A 104 0.16 -14.83 -10.87
C ASP A 104 -1.30 -14.36 -10.96
N LEU A 105 -1.60 -13.37 -11.82
CA LEU A 105 -2.97 -12.89 -12.02
C LEU A 105 -3.91 -13.97 -12.56
N PRO A 106 -3.63 -14.67 -13.70
CA PRO A 106 -4.51 -15.74 -14.18
C PRO A 106 -4.80 -16.84 -13.14
N LYS A 107 -3.79 -17.25 -12.37
CA LYS A 107 -3.95 -18.29 -11.33
C LYS A 107 -4.71 -17.81 -10.10
N SER A 108 -4.80 -16.50 -9.88
CA SER A 108 -5.58 -15.92 -8.78
C SER A 108 -7.08 -15.84 -9.07
N ILE A 109 -7.48 -15.96 -10.35
CA ILE A 109 -8.89 -15.93 -10.76
C ILE A 109 -9.51 -17.29 -10.45
N ARG A 110 -10.61 -17.26 -9.70
CA ARG A 110 -11.34 -18.45 -9.24
C ARG A 110 -12.83 -18.24 -9.42
N MET A 111 -13.60 -19.33 -9.47
CA MET A 111 -15.06 -19.25 -9.65
C MET A 111 -15.75 -18.44 -8.53
N ASP A 112 -15.23 -18.49 -7.32
CA ASP A 112 -15.78 -17.77 -6.17
C ASP A 112 -15.46 -16.27 -6.16
N ASN A 113 -14.50 -15.79 -6.94
CA ASN A 113 -14.11 -14.37 -7.00
C ASN A 113 -14.32 -13.70 -8.37
N LEU A 114 -14.60 -14.47 -9.41
CA LEU A 114 -14.83 -13.97 -10.77
C LEU A 114 -15.98 -12.96 -10.83
N GLY A 115 -17.08 -13.22 -10.13
CA GLY A 115 -18.22 -12.29 -10.07
C GLY A 115 -17.84 -10.92 -9.51
N ALA A 116 -17.01 -10.89 -8.46
CA ALA A 116 -16.53 -9.65 -7.86
C ALA A 116 -15.58 -8.89 -8.80
N MET A 117 -14.72 -9.60 -9.54
CA MET A 117 -13.84 -8.98 -10.53
C MET A 117 -14.62 -8.34 -11.68
N LEU A 118 -15.65 -9.03 -12.20
CA LEU A 118 -16.50 -8.51 -13.28
C LEU A 118 -17.33 -7.30 -12.81
N ALA A 119 -17.86 -7.34 -11.59
CA ALA A 119 -18.57 -6.21 -11.01
C ALA A 119 -17.66 -4.97 -10.90
N VAL A 120 -16.42 -5.13 -10.41
CA VAL A 120 -15.46 -4.03 -10.34
C VAL A 120 -15.11 -3.49 -11.73
N ALA A 121 -14.92 -4.36 -12.72
CA ALA A 121 -14.63 -3.93 -14.09
C ALA A 121 -15.76 -3.05 -14.67
N ARG A 122 -17.03 -3.41 -14.39
CA ARG A 122 -18.21 -2.63 -14.77
C ARG A 122 -18.30 -1.30 -14.02
N ASP A 123 -18.11 -1.32 -12.69
CA ASP A 123 -18.43 -0.18 -11.82
C ASP A 123 -17.31 0.85 -11.72
N ASN A 124 -16.08 0.50 -12.13
CA ASN A 124 -14.90 1.36 -11.98
C ASN A 124 -14.29 1.79 -13.32
N MET A 125 -15.11 1.88 -14.36
CA MET A 125 -14.70 2.31 -15.70
C MET A 125 -13.88 3.61 -15.74
N PRO A 126 -14.17 4.66 -14.95
CA PRO A 126 -13.33 5.86 -14.92
C PRO A 126 -11.89 5.57 -14.47
N LEU A 127 -11.72 4.78 -13.40
CA LEU A 127 -10.41 4.39 -12.90
C LEU A 127 -9.69 3.50 -13.91
N THR A 128 -10.38 2.52 -14.49
CA THR A 128 -9.82 1.63 -15.52
C THR A 128 -9.31 2.43 -16.72
N ARG A 129 -10.13 3.37 -17.23
CA ARG A 129 -9.75 4.26 -18.34
C ARG A 129 -8.53 5.11 -17.99
N TYR A 130 -8.50 5.67 -16.78
CA TYR A 130 -7.37 6.46 -16.30
C TYR A 130 -6.07 5.63 -16.26
N LEU A 131 -6.12 4.43 -15.68
CA LEU A 131 -4.96 3.53 -15.60
C LEU A 131 -4.46 3.11 -16.99
N ILE A 132 -5.38 2.77 -17.91
CA ILE A 132 -5.02 2.47 -19.31
C ILE A 132 -4.34 3.67 -19.97
N GLY A 133 -4.89 4.88 -19.79
CA GLY A 133 -4.28 6.10 -20.32
C GLY A 133 -2.86 6.34 -19.79
N GLN A 134 -2.64 6.10 -18.50
CA GLN A 134 -1.32 6.20 -17.88
C GLN A 134 -0.32 5.15 -18.40
N ILE A 135 -0.78 3.93 -18.65
CA ILE A 135 0.03 2.85 -19.25
C ILE A 135 0.44 3.22 -20.68
N LEU A 136 -0.49 3.78 -21.46
CA LEU A 136 -0.25 4.18 -22.85
C LEU A 136 0.50 5.52 -22.98
N GLN A 137 0.76 6.22 -21.88
CA GLN A 137 1.44 7.50 -21.89
C GLN A 137 2.87 7.35 -22.43
N SER A 138 3.25 8.20 -23.37
CA SER A 138 4.61 8.23 -23.91
C SER A 138 5.60 8.87 -22.93
N ASN A 139 6.89 8.56 -23.07
CA ASN A 139 7.94 9.24 -22.28
C ASN A 139 7.96 10.75 -22.53
N THR A 140 7.64 11.19 -23.75
CA THR A 140 7.51 12.63 -24.07
C THR A 140 6.40 13.31 -23.27
N ALA A 141 5.25 12.65 -23.10
CA ALA A 141 4.15 13.18 -22.28
C ALA A 141 4.48 13.16 -20.79
N ARG A 142 5.23 12.14 -20.31
CA ARG A 142 5.72 12.11 -18.92
C ARG A 142 6.70 13.27 -18.66
N LEU A 143 7.65 13.49 -19.58
CA LEU A 143 8.60 14.60 -19.50
C LEU A 143 7.92 15.97 -19.61
N ALA A 144 6.87 16.10 -20.41
CA ALA A 144 6.08 17.33 -20.47
C ALA A 144 5.46 17.65 -19.10
N ALA A 145 4.85 16.66 -18.43
CA ALA A 145 4.31 16.84 -17.08
C ALA A 145 5.40 17.14 -16.04
N LEU A 146 6.60 16.57 -16.19
CA LEU A 146 7.74 16.89 -15.31
C LEU A 146 8.17 18.37 -15.45
N ARG A 147 8.05 18.96 -16.64
CA ARG A 147 8.42 20.37 -16.87
C ARG A 147 7.53 21.36 -16.15
N ASP A 148 6.34 20.95 -15.70
CA ASP A 148 5.51 21.77 -14.79
C ASP A 148 6.16 21.94 -13.40
N PHE A 149 7.07 21.05 -13.02
CA PHE A 149 7.82 21.07 -11.75
C PHE A 149 9.28 21.47 -11.93
N VAL A 150 9.90 21.03 -13.03
CA VAL A 150 11.30 21.28 -13.37
C VAL A 150 11.35 21.81 -14.81
N PRO A 151 11.13 23.12 -15.05
CA PRO A 151 11.00 23.69 -16.40
C PRO A 151 12.20 23.41 -17.32
N THR A 152 13.38 23.23 -16.73
CA THR A 152 14.64 22.96 -17.44
C THR A 152 14.91 21.47 -17.69
N ALA A 153 13.98 20.57 -17.37
CA ALA A 153 14.18 19.13 -17.50
C ALA A 153 14.47 18.70 -18.96
N ARG A 154 15.62 18.02 -19.13
CA ARG A 154 16.07 17.41 -20.39
C ARG A 154 15.83 15.91 -20.34
N ALA A 155 15.45 15.29 -21.44
CA ALA A 155 15.10 13.87 -21.48
C ALA A 155 16.27 12.96 -21.01
N GLU A 156 17.50 13.33 -21.35
CA GLU A 156 18.74 12.61 -21.01
C GLU A 156 19.03 12.49 -19.51
N ASP A 157 18.48 13.40 -18.68
CA ASP A 157 18.69 13.40 -17.24
C ASP A 157 17.68 12.51 -16.48
N TRP A 158 16.77 11.81 -17.17
CA TRP A 158 15.65 11.11 -16.55
C TRP A 158 15.36 9.73 -17.14
N ASP A 159 15.41 8.70 -16.28
CA ASP A 159 15.07 7.32 -16.63
C ASP A 159 13.72 6.92 -16.06
N LEU A 160 12.88 6.23 -16.85
CA LEU A 160 11.68 5.60 -16.29
C LEU A 160 12.07 4.30 -15.57
N ILE A 161 11.79 4.23 -14.27
CA ILE A 161 12.03 3.05 -13.44
C ILE A 161 10.70 2.46 -12.93
N VAL A 162 10.70 1.15 -12.70
CA VAL A 162 9.63 0.44 -12.01
C VAL A 162 9.96 0.36 -10.53
N ALA A 163 9.24 1.10 -9.68
CA ALA A 163 9.56 1.20 -8.26
C ALA A 163 8.99 0.05 -7.42
N GLY A 164 7.81 -0.45 -7.77
CA GLY A 164 7.10 -1.43 -6.96
C GLY A 164 5.89 -2.06 -7.64
N GLN A 165 5.48 -3.20 -7.08
CA GLN A 165 4.24 -3.88 -7.41
C GLN A 165 3.35 -3.86 -6.17
N ARG A 166 2.08 -3.53 -6.36
CA ARG A 166 1.04 -3.57 -5.33
C ARG A 166 -0.14 -4.39 -5.86
N VAL A 167 -0.84 -5.09 -4.99
CA VAL A 167 -2.14 -5.69 -5.35
C VAL A 167 -3.26 -4.74 -4.96
N GLN A 168 -4.10 -4.39 -5.92
CA GLN A 168 -5.36 -3.72 -5.68
C GLN A 168 -6.41 -4.77 -5.34
N VAL A 169 -6.89 -4.75 -4.11
CA VAL A 169 -7.79 -5.78 -3.57
C VAL A 169 -9.22 -5.52 -4.01
N ILE A 170 -9.91 -6.60 -4.33
CA ILE A 170 -11.33 -6.67 -4.64
C ILE A 170 -11.98 -7.59 -3.62
N LYS A 171 -13.11 -7.16 -3.07
CA LYS A 171 -13.92 -7.95 -2.16
C LYS A 171 -15.33 -8.08 -2.70
N SER A 172 -15.92 -9.26 -2.58
CA SER A 172 -17.36 -9.44 -2.84
C SER A 172 -18.19 -8.51 -1.95
N ASP A 173 -19.24 -7.96 -2.54
CA ASP A 173 -20.18 -7.09 -1.85
C ASP A 173 -21.61 -7.54 -2.17
N ALA A 174 -22.47 -7.61 -1.16
CA ALA A 174 -23.83 -8.12 -1.32
C ALA A 174 -24.71 -7.24 -2.23
N LYS A 175 -24.41 -5.94 -2.34
CA LYS A 175 -25.20 -4.99 -3.14
C LYS A 175 -24.59 -4.74 -4.52
N ARG A 176 -23.26 -4.61 -4.58
CA ARG A 176 -22.53 -4.25 -5.80
C ARG A 176 -21.94 -5.44 -6.52
N GLY A 177 -21.95 -6.64 -5.92
CA GLY A 177 -21.28 -7.84 -6.44
C GLY A 177 -19.77 -7.84 -6.15
N GLY A 178 -19.10 -6.70 -6.28
CA GLY A 178 -17.70 -6.52 -5.91
C GLY A 178 -17.30 -5.06 -5.76
N VAL A 179 -16.36 -4.78 -4.85
CA VAL A 179 -15.86 -3.43 -4.58
C VAL A 179 -14.34 -3.40 -4.46
N LEU A 180 -13.75 -2.30 -4.93
CA LEU A 180 -12.33 -2.00 -4.71
C LEU A 180 -12.09 -1.62 -3.25
N GLN A 181 -11.09 -2.25 -2.64
CA GLN A 181 -10.64 -1.91 -1.30
C GLN A 181 -9.47 -0.92 -1.37
N PHE A 182 -9.69 0.28 -0.86
CA PHE A 182 -8.65 1.30 -0.80
C PHE A 182 -7.95 1.23 0.56
N GLY A 183 -6.70 0.78 0.56
CA GLY A 183 -5.89 0.65 1.76
C GLY A 183 -5.45 -0.78 2.01
N THR A 184 -5.15 -1.07 3.28
CA THR A 184 -4.80 -2.41 3.75
C THR A 184 -6.07 -3.14 4.18
N GLU A 185 -6.28 -4.35 3.66
CA GLU A 185 -7.37 -5.23 4.08
C GLU A 185 -6.80 -6.33 4.98
N ILE A 186 -7.49 -6.61 6.08
CA ILE A 186 -7.15 -7.66 7.04
C ILE A 186 -8.19 -8.76 6.92
N VAL A 187 -7.74 -9.98 6.60
CA VAL A 187 -8.58 -11.18 6.57
C VAL A 187 -8.10 -12.13 7.65
N THR A 188 -8.99 -12.52 8.55
CA THR A 188 -8.68 -13.46 9.64
C THR A 188 -9.61 -14.65 9.52
N GLY A 189 -9.09 -15.87 9.69
CA GLY A 189 -9.94 -17.04 9.84
C GLY A 189 -10.67 -17.00 11.19
N ALA A 190 -11.93 -17.44 11.24
CA ALA A 190 -12.76 -17.41 12.44
C ALA A 190 -12.11 -18.05 13.69
N GLN A 191 -11.25 -19.05 13.51
CA GLN A 191 -10.57 -19.75 14.61
C GLN A 191 -9.29 -19.04 15.08
N GLY A 192 -8.94 -17.89 14.51
CA GLY A 192 -7.72 -17.16 14.86
C GLY A 192 -6.42 -17.85 14.49
N SER A 193 -6.45 -18.90 13.66
CA SER A 193 -5.29 -19.70 13.24
C SER A 193 -4.54 -19.14 12.03
N VAL A 194 -5.14 -18.18 11.32
CA VAL A 194 -4.50 -17.50 10.18
C VAL A 194 -4.98 -16.06 10.07
N ALA A 195 -4.07 -15.16 9.73
CA ALA A 195 -4.39 -13.80 9.34
C ALA A 195 -3.60 -13.41 8.09
N ALA A 196 -4.23 -12.73 7.14
CA ALA A 196 -3.61 -12.23 5.94
C ALA A 196 -3.78 -10.71 5.82
N LEU A 197 -2.71 -10.07 5.36
CA LEU A 197 -2.65 -8.65 5.09
C LEU A 197 -2.54 -8.44 3.59
N LEU A 198 -3.56 -7.80 3.02
CA LEU A 198 -3.69 -7.57 1.58
C LEU A 198 -3.72 -6.07 1.27
N GLY A 199 -3.44 -5.71 0.01
CA GLY A 199 -3.67 -4.35 -0.47
C GLY A 199 -2.45 -3.44 -0.31
N ALA A 200 -2.70 -2.23 0.20
CA ALA A 200 -1.63 -1.26 0.45
C ALA A 200 -0.68 -1.80 1.52
N SER A 201 0.61 -1.62 1.30
CA SER A 201 1.60 -1.84 2.35
C SER A 201 1.34 -0.84 3.48
N PRO A 202 1.26 -1.28 4.75
CA PRO A 202 1.13 -0.39 5.88
C PRO A 202 2.33 0.54 5.96
N GLY A 203 2.09 1.84 6.02
CA GLY A 203 3.12 2.81 6.36
C GLY A 203 3.45 2.74 7.84
N ALA A 204 4.50 3.47 8.27
CA ALA A 204 4.88 3.55 9.67
C ALA A 204 3.72 3.94 10.60
N SER A 205 2.84 4.84 10.15
CA SER A 205 1.67 5.30 10.89
C SER A 205 0.51 4.29 10.98
N THR A 206 0.48 3.26 10.12
CA THR A 206 -0.63 2.30 10.07
C THR A 206 -0.24 0.88 10.46
N ALA A 207 1.05 0.54 10.43
CA ALA A 207 1.54 -0.80 10.76
C ALA A 207 1.15 -1.24 12.18
N VAL A 208 1.41 -0.39 13.19
CA VAL A 208 1.10 -0.68 14.60
C VAL A 208 -0.40 -0.93 14.82
N PRO A 209 -1.34 -0.02 14.45
CA PRO A 209 -2.76 -0.26 14.68
C PRO A 209 -3.29 -1.49 13.93
N ILE A 210 -2.75 -1.79 12.73
CA ILE A 210 -3.11 -3.01 11.98
C ILE A 210 -2.68 -4.27 12.75
N MET A 211 -1.44 -4.30 13.26
CA MET A 211 -0.98 -5.45 14.05
C MET A 211 -1.75 -5.62 15.35
N LEU A 212 -2.09 -4.52 16.04
CA LEU A 212 -2.96 -4.55 17.22
C LEU A 212 -4.35 -5.11 16.89
N THR A 213 -4.88 -4.79 15.71
CA THR A 213 -6.16 -5.32 15.23
C THR A 213 -6.08 -6.83 14.98
N ILE A 214 -5.00 -7.31 14.37
CA ILE A 214 -4.76 -8.75 14.16
C ILE A 214 -4.63 -9.47 15.50
N ILE A 215 -3.85 -8.93 16.44
CA ILE A 215 -3.68 -9.52 17.76
C ILE A 215 -5.03 -9.61 18.49
N ALA A 216 -5.84 -8.55 18.46
CA ALA A 216 -7.14 -8.55 19.12
C ALA A 216 -8.10 -9.60 18.53
N ARG A 217 -8.07 -9.80 17.21
CA ARG A 217 -8.94 -10.77 16.51
C ARG A 217 -8.47 -12.21 16.66
N CYS A 218 -7.16 -12.46 16.58
CA CYS A 218 -6.62 -13.82 16.54
C CYS A 218 -6.17 -14.34 17.91
N PHE A 219 -5.91 -13.45 18.87
CA PHE A 219 -5.39 -13.79 20.20
C PHE A 219 -6.14 -13.02 21.31
N PRO A 220 -7.47 -13.17 21.45
CA PRO A 220 -8.25 -12.37 22.40
C PRO A 220 -7.84 -12.62 23.86
N VAL A 221 -7.46 -13.85 24.21
CA VAL A 221 -7.01 -14.22 25.56
C VAL A 221 -5.67 -13.57 25.87
N GLU A 222 -4.72 -13.65 24.94
CA GLU A 222 -3.41 -13.04 25.08
C GLU A 222 -3.49 -11.51 25.03
N MET A 223 -4.38 -10.93 24.23
CA MET A 223 -4.60 -9.48 24.18
C MET A 223 -4.97 -8.93 25.57
N ALA A 224 -5.85 -9.60 26.31
CA ALA A 224 -6.18 -9.22 27.68
C ALA A 224 -4.94 -9.26 28.59
N ARG A 225 -4.13 -10.33 28.49
CA ARG A 225 -2.88 -10.48 29.23
C ARG A 225 -1.81 -9.44 28.84
N TRP A 226 -1.75 -9.04 27.57
CA TRP A 226 -0.74 -8.11 27.05
C TRP A 226 -1.14 -6.64 27.19
N THR A 227 -2.41 -6.35 27.44
CA THR A 227 -2.93 -4.98 27.57
C THR A 227 -2.11 -4.11 28.54
N PRO A 228 -1.71 -4.56 29.75
CA PRO A 228 -0.89 -3.75 30.64
C PRO A 228 0.46 -3.35 30.01
N ARG A 229 1.13 -4.29 29.35
CA ARG A 229 2.40 -4.03 28.65
C ARG A 229 2.21 -3.13 27.43
N LEU A 230 1.12 -3.30 26.69
CA LEU A 230 0.77 -2.42 25.58
C LEU A 230 0.58 -0.98 26.04
N LYS A 231 -0.07 -0.76 27.19
CA LYS A 231 -0.23 0.58 27.78
C LYS A 231 1.09 1.20 28.22
N THR A 232 2.09 0.41 28.62
CA THR A 232 3.44 0.93 28.89
C THR A 232 4.13 1.43 27.62
N MET A 233 3.96 0.72 26.49
CA MET A 233 4.60 1.07 25.20
C MET A 233 3.82 2.12 24.42
N ILE A 234 2.50 2.19 24.63
CA ILE A 234 1.56 3.05 23.94
C ILE A 234 0.61 3.62 25.01
N PRO A 235 0.96 4.74 25.66
CA PRO A 235 0.16 5.29 26.77
C PRO A 235 -1.30 5.60 26.40
N SER A 236 -1.58 5.86 25.11
CA SER A 236 -2.92 6.07 24.56
C SER A 236 -3.67 4.79 24.16
N PHE A 237 -3.13 3.60 24.41
CA PHE A 237 -3.76 2.35 23.96
C PHE A 237 -5.15 2.16 24.56
N GLY A 238 -6.15 2.05 23.68
CA GLY A 238 -7.57 1.90 24.04
C GLY A 238 -8.31 3.23 24.27
N ALA A 239 -7.64 4.37 24.10
CA ALA A 239 -8.24 5.70 24.23
C ALA A 239 -8.19 6.48 22.91
N LYS A 240 -9.11 7.44 22.76
CA LYS A 240 -9.11 8.37 21.63
C LYS A 240 -8.43 9.67 22.04
N VAL A 241 -7.18 9.84 21.63
CA VAL A 241 -6.37 11.03 21.95
C VAL A 241 -7.07 12.34 21.53
N ALA A 242 -7.82 12.32 20.43
CA ALA A 242 -8.56 13.49 19.94
C ALA A 242 -9.70 13.95 20.87
N GLU A 243 -10.17 13.10 21.78
CA GLU A 243 -11.27 13.39 22.70
C GLU A 243 -10.78 13.72 24.12
N ASP A 244 -9.47 13.63 24.39
CA ASP A 244 -8.87 13.86 25.72
C ASP A 244 -7.62 14.73 25.62
N ALA A 245 -7.78 16.01 25.99
CA ALA A 245 -6.70 16.99 25.94
C ALA A 245 -5.55 16.68 26.91
N ALA A 246 -5.85 16.12 28.10
CA ALA A 246 -4.85 15.77 29.08
C ALA A 246 -4.02 14.57 28.61
N LEU A 247 -4.67 13.57 28.03
CA LEU A 247 -4.00 12.44 27.39
C LEU A 247 -3.15 12.90 26.20
N CYS A 248 -3.64 13.82 25.38
CA CYS A 248 -2.89 14.37 24.25
C CYS A 248 -1.60 15.06 24.72
N ALA A 249 -1.68 15.91 25.74
CA ALA A 249 -0.52 16.55 26.35
C ALA A 249 0.47 15.50 26.90
N HIS A 250 -0.03 14.54 27.68
CA HIS A 250 0.79 13.47 28.25
C HIS A 250 1.53 12.64 27.19
N VAL A 251 0.84 12.20 26.13
CA VAL A 251 1.46 11.42 25.05
C VAL A 251 2.48 12.25 24.30
N ARG A 252 2.22 13.54 24.08
CA ARG A 252 3.17 14.45 23.44
C ARG A 252 4.45 14.56 24.26
N ASP A 253 4.35 14.89 25.54
CA ASP A 253 5.51 15.02 26.44
C ASP A 253 6.27 13.70 26.58
N TRP A 254 5.56 12.59 26.71
CA TRP A 254 6.17 11.26 26.73
C TRP A 254 6.93 10.97 25.42
N THR A 255 6.34 11.26 24.26
CA THR A 255 6.96 11.03 22.96
C THR A 255 8.20 11.91 22.75
N MET A 256 8.14 13.17 23.16
CA MET A 256 9.27 14.11 23.08
C MET A 256 10.47 13.61 23.89
N ARG A 257 10.24 13.14 25.12
CA ARG A 257 11.29 12.55 25.95
C ARG A 257 11.89 11.27 25.36
N VAL A 258 11.03 10.33 24.99
CA VAL A 258 11.46 9.00 24.51
C VAL A 258 12.23 9.09 23.19
N LEU A 259 11.89 10.06 22.34
CA LEU A 259 12.56 10.29 21.07
C LEU A 259 13.70 11.34 21.16
N GLU A 260 14.01 11.84 22.36
CA GLU A 260 15.04 12.86 22.59
C GLU A 260 14.85 14.11 21.72
N LEU A 261 13.59 14.52 21.55
CA LEU A 261 13.19 15.69 20.76
C LEU A 261 13.03 16.95 21.63
N GLU A 262 13.29 16.84 22.93
CA GLU A 262 13.32 17.99 23.84
C GLU A 262 14.54 18.85 23.49
N GLY A 263 14.28 19.99 22.85
CA GLY A 263 15.22 21.04 22.52
C GLY A 263 14.56 22.41 22.65
#